data_AF-V5HCV1-F1
#
_entry.id   AF-V5HCV1-F1
#
_cell.length_a   1.000
_cell.length_b   1.000
_cell.length_c   1.000
_cell.angle_alpha   90.00
_cell.angle_beta   90.00
_cell.angle_gamma   90.00
#
_symmetry.space_group_name_H-M   'P 1'
#
loop_
_entity.id
_entity.type
_entity.pdbx_description
1 polymer ?
#
loop_
_entity_poly.entity_id
_entity_poly.type
_entity_poly.pdbx_seq_one_letter_code
_entity_poly.pdbx_strand_id
1 'polypeptide(L)'
;DEESFADDNILHLDISGGYILNHTVACGNAPYGCDFIGQASRLVDHYKQCSFHVVPCPRCQSSVLRTELVGHCKDGCSSASTTPVPFPNYVTVNYDSLEITSSELKREMFKISENLSFLQTSLNQWREEVRTLEKSTNKKLKDATLKISDHLSGLNTSVEQSREDAREAARNTKEQLEAQSSRLSKQLVRIETQGFAAANKELKVAIEDTMKTHMAQELRAQSEELMNGVSDYVLRYCGPKKLHWYLKGWEDLKKSALETGLKRTDSPLSYLCGYNVCHQIKLKKKQGQTIVGIFISIQPGVNDSKLEWPFTKTYTLGVIHPKDKAKRKIHKTDASKHSNNPSFQMPKQGGNLGFGCPTLSTANELESEGFVNDDALHFFLRVEP
;
A
#
# COMPACT_ATOMS: atom_id res chain seq x y z
N ASP A 1 -26.09 -59.89 47.55
CA ASP A 1 -24.68 -60.16 47.21
C ASP A 1 -23.85 -59.74 48.40
N GLU A 2 -23.32 -60.71 49.16
CA GLU A 2 -22.53 -60.48 50.39
C GLU A 2 -21.10 -60.00 50.07
N GLU A 3 -20.97 -59.02 49.18
CA GLU A 3 -19.69 -58.40 48.87
C GLU A 3 -19.38 -57.30 49.89
N SER A 4 -18.18 -57.36 50.46
CA SER A 4 -17.67 -56.32 51.34
C SER A 4 -17.32 -55.07 50.52
N PHE A 5 -17.83 -53.90 50.92
CA PHE A 5 -17.42 -52.63 50.32
C PHE A 5 -15.97 -52.30 50.70
N ALA A 6 -15.08 -52.21 49.70
CA ALA A 6 -13.75 -51.61 49.84
C ALA A 6 -13.88 -50.07 49.84
N ASP A 7 -12.98 -49.35 50.53
CA ASP A 7 -13.01 -47.87 50.67
C ASP A 7 -13.07 -47.16 49.30
N ASP A 8 -12.46 -47.76 48.30
CA ASP A 8 -12.39 -47.33 46.90
C ASP A 8 -13.72 -47.48 46.13
N ASN A 9 -14.72 -48.14 46.71
CA ASN A 9 -16.09 -48.24 46.18
C ASN A 9 -17.06 -47.25 46.83
N ILE A 10 -16.60 -46.38 47.74
CA ILE A 10 -17.42 -45.37 48.40
C ILE A 10 -17.36 -44.07 47.59
N LEU A 11 -18.43 -43.77 46.85
CA LEU A 11 -18.61 -42.47 46.21
C LEU A 11 -18.73 -41.39 47.29
N HIS A 12 -17.69 -40.55 47.44
CA HIS A 12 -17.71 -39.41 48.34
C HIS A 12 -18.58 -38.30 47.75
N LEU A 13 -19.87 -38.33 48.05
CA LEU A 13 -20.80 -37.29 47.64
C LEU A 13 -20.62 -36.09 48.57
N ASP A 14 -20.15 -34.96 48.02
CA ASP A 14 -20.01 -33.70 48.75
C ASP A 14 -21.38 -33.02 48.86
N ILE A 15 -22.22 -33.58 49.74
CA ILE A 15 -23.57 -33.11 49.97
C ILE A 15 -23.52 -32.07 51.09
N SER A 16 -23.81 -30.81 50.73
CA SER A 16 -23.90 -29.74 51.74
C SER A 16 -24.84 -30.16 52.88
N GLY A 17 -24.44 -29.95 54.14
CA GLY A 17 -25.27 -30.34 55.29
C GLY A 17 -26.69 -29.74 55.24
N GLY A 18 -26.84 -28.56 54.63
CA GLY A 18 -28.14 -27.93 54.36
C GLY A 18 -29.02 -28.70 53.36
N TYR A 19 -28.44 -29.43 52.41
CA TYR A 19 -29.18 -30.28 51.48
C TYR A 19 -29.78 -31.50 52.19
N ILE A 20 -29.02 -32.19 53.04
CA ILE A 20 -29.50 -33.37 53.80
C ILE A 20 -30.61 -32.96 54.79
N LEU A 21 -30.42 -31.85 55.50
CA LEU A 21 -31.35 -31.37 56.52
C LEU A 21 -32.73 -30.96 55.95
N ASN A 22 -32.83 -30.70 54.65
CA ASN A 22 -34.08 -30.35 53.97
C ASN A 22 -34.82 -31.56 53.37
N HIS A 23 -34.25 -32.78 53.40
CA HIS A 23 -34.92 -33.98 52.88
C HIS A 23 -36.02 -34.46 53.81
N THR A 24 -37.10 -34.95 53.20
CA THR A 24 -38.22 -35.57 53.90
C THR A 24 -37.84 -36.98 54.36
N VAL A 25 -37.95 -37.23 55.65
CA VAL A 25 -37.63 -38.52 56.30
C VAL A 25 -38.80 -38.95 57.18
N ALA A 26 -38.99 -40.27 57.29
CA ALA A 26 -39.93 -40.86 58.24
C ALA A 26 -39.25 -41.10 59.60
N CYS A 27 -40.03 -41.11 60.69
CA CYS A 27 -39.51 -41.44 62.01
C CYS A 27 -39.01 -42.89 62.07
N GLY A 28 -37.87 -43.14 62.72
CA GLY A 28 -37.36 -44.50 62.94
C GLY A 28 -38.30 -45.40 63.76
N ASN A 29 -39.24 -44.80 64.51
CA ASN A 29 -40.29 -45.52 65.24
C ASN A 29 -41.56 -45.78 64.40
N ALA A 30 -41.52 -45.58 63.07
CA ALA A 30 -42.65 -45.89 62.19
C ALA A 30 -43.14 -47.35 62.29
N PRO A 31 -42.28 -48.37 62.46
CA PRO A 31 -42.74 -49.75 62.71
C PRO A 31 -43.55 -49.91 64.01
N TYR A 32 -43.40 -48.99 64.97
CA TYR A 32 -44.11 -48.98 66.24
C TYR A 32 -45.34 -48.05 66.23
N GLY A 33 -45.73 -47.54 65.06
CA GLY A 33 -46.96 -46.76 64.87
C GLY A 33 -46.76 -45.24 64.77
N CYS A 34 -45.52 -44.74 64.70
CA CYS A 34 -45.28 -43.31 64.48
C CYS A 34 -45.53 -42.93 63.01
N ASP A 35 -46.44 -41.99 62.77
CA ASP A 35 -46.81 -41.50 61.45
C ASP A 35 -46.02 -40.26 60.99
N PHE A 36 -45.02 -39.84 61.78
CA PHE A 36 -44.24 -38.66 61.46
C PHE A 36 -43.42 -38.83 60.18
N ILE A 37 -43.66 -37.91 59.23
CA ILE A 37 -42.89 -37.71 58.01
C ILE A 37 -42.61 -36.20 57.91
N GLY A 38 -41.34 -35.80 57.86
CA GLY A 38 -40.95 -34.39 57.88
C GLY A 38 -39.49 -34.15 57.52
N GLN A 39 -39.05 -32.90 57.51
CA GLN A 39 -37.66 -32.56 57.19
C GLN A 39 -36.68 -33.15 58.22
N ALA A 40 -35.54 -33.65 57.77
CA ALA A 40 -34.50 -34.22 58.63
C ALA A 40 -34.02 -33.25 59.72
N SER A 41 -34.00 -31.95 59.44
CA SER A 41 -33.73 -30.89 60.43
C SER A 41 -34.64 -30.93 61.66
N ARG A 42 -35.89 -31.38 61.51
CA ARG A 42 -36.89 -31.44 62.59
C ARG A 42 -37.00 -32.81 63.24
N LEU A 43 -36.30 -33.81 62.72
CA LEU A 43 -36.39 -35.19 63.19
C LEU A 43 -35.91 -35.33 64.65
N VAL A 44 -34.84 -34.61 65.04
CA VAL A 44 -34.29 -34.66 66.41
C VAL A 44 -35.29 -34.10 67.43
N ASP A 45 -35.95 -32.99 67.10
CA ASP A 45 -36.94 -32.36 67.97
C ASP A 45 -38.20 -33.23 68.09
N HIS A 46 -38.64 -33.84 66.98
CA HIS A 46 -39.69 -34.85 67.00
C HIS A 46 -39.30 -36.07 67.85
N TYR A 47 -38.11 -36.64 67.67
CA TYR A 47 -37.67 -37.88 68.33
C TYR A 47 -37.68 -37.75 69.86
N LYS A 48 -37.26 -36.59 70.40
CA LYS A 48 -37.33 -36.28 71.84
C LYS A 48 -38.75 -36.40 72.40
N GLN A 49 -39.76 -36.10 71.58
CA GLN A 49 -41.17 -36.03 71.97
C GLN A 49 -42.01 -37.18 71.38
N CYS A 50 -41.37 -38.12 70.67
CA CYS A 50 -42.09 -39.20 70.00
C CYS A 50 -42.80 -40.08 71.03
N SER A 51 -44.11 -40.22 70.87
CA SER A 51 -45.00 -40.99 71.75
C SER A 51 -44.74 -42.50 71.63
N PHE A 52 -44.35 -42.96 70.44
CA PHE A 52 -44.02 -44.35 70.13
C PHE A 52 -42.55 -44.70 70.37
N HIS A 53 -41.81 -43.83 71.06
CA HIS A 53 -40.41 -44.09 71.40
C HIS A 53 -40.33 -45.20 72.46
N VAL A 54 -39.49 -46.20 72.20
CA VAL A 54 -39.24 -47.32 73.12
C VAL A 54 -38.27 -46.86 74.22
N VAL A 55 -38.66 -47.04 75.48
CA VAL A 55 -37.88 -46.68 76.68
C VAL A 55 -37.80 -47.85 77.66
N PRO A 56 -36.70 -48.00 78.42
CA PRO A 56 -36.61 -49.02 79.45
C PRO A 56 -37.44 -48.64 80.68
N CYS A 57 -38.18 -49.59 81.25
CA CYS A 57 -38.91 -49.42 82.49
C CYS A 57 -37.95 -49.29 83.68
N PRO A 58 -37.99 -48.22 84.49
CA PRO A 58 -37.03 -48.01 85.58
C PRO A 58 -37.17 -49.03 86.74
N ARG A 59 -38.25 -49.82 86.77
CA ARG A 59 -38.51 -50.82 87.82
C ARG A 59 -38.04 -52.24 87.44
N CYS A 60 -38.19 -52.64 86.18
CA CYS A 60 -37.85 -54.00 85.73
C CYS A 60 -36.95 -54.05 84.48
N GLN A 61 -36.60 -52.91 83.92
CA GLN A 61 -35.76 -52.73 82.72
C GLN A 61 -36.31 -53.31 81.41
N SER A 62 -37.57 -53.74 81.36
CA SER A 62 -38.22 -54.14 80.12
C SER A 62 -38.38 -52.95 79.16
N SER A 63 -38.22 -53.19 77.86
CA SER A 63 -38.45 -52.16 76.84
C SER A 63 -39.95 -52.00 76.59
N VAL A 64 -40.48 -50.79 76.81
CA VAL A 64 -41.90 -50.45 76.66
C VAL A 64 -42.07 -49.15 75.89
N LEU A 65 -43.19 -48.97 75.20
CA LEU A 65 -43.49 -47.69 74.55
C LEU A 65 -43.69 -46.59 75.60
N ARG A 66 -43.18 -45.38 75.34
CA ARG A 66 -43.31 -44.24 76.25
C ARG A 66 -44.77 -43.97 76.64
N THR A 67 -45.71 -44.14 75.72
CA THR A 67 -47.15 -44.04 75.98
C THR A 67 -47.70 -45.12 76.92
N GLU A 68 -47.14 -46.33 76.87
CA GLU A 68 -47.61 -47.49 77.62
C GLU A 68 -46.88 -47.68 78.96
N LEU A 69 -45.78 -46.96 79.19
CA LEU A 69 -44.96 -47.06 80.41
C LEU A 69 -45.77 -46.89 81.70
N VAL A 70 -46.76 -45.98 81.69
CA VAL A 70 -47.64 -45.75 82.85
C VAL A 70 -48.60 -46.92 83.06
N GLY A 71 -49.15 -47.49 81.98
CA GLY A 71 -49.99 -48.69 82.03
C GLY A 71 -49.20 -49.89 82.54
N HIS A 72 -48.02 -50.15 81.97
CA HIS A 72 -47.10 -51.19 82.41
C HIS A 72 -46.75 -51.09 83.91
N CYS A 73 -46.52 -49.88 84.43
CA CYS A 73 -46.25 -49.69 85.85
C CYS A 73 -47.46 -49.94 86.76
N LYS A 74 -48.68 -49.75 86.25
CA LYS A 74 -49.95 -49.95 86.98
C LYS A 74 -50.42 -51.40 86.95
N ASP A 75 -50.19 -52.11 85.85
CA ASP A 75 -50.76 -53.44 85.59
C ASP A 75 -49.91 -54.61 86.14
N GLY A 76 -48.90 -54.31 86.97
CA GLY A 76 -48.13 -55.32 87.73
C GLY A 76 -46.68 -55.48 87.27
N CYS A 77 -45.86 -54.48 87.58
CA CYS A 77 -44.40 -54.56 87.42
C CYS A 77 -43.78 -55.38 88.57
N SER A 78 -43.60 -56.68 88.39
CA SER A 78 -43.22 -57.63 89.45
C SER A 78 -41.77 -57.49 89.93
N SER A 79 -41.56 -57.07 91.18
CA SER A 79 -40.33 -57.32 91.96
C SER A 79 -40.68 -57.52 93.43
N ALA A 80 -40.69 -58.77 93.90
CA ALA A 80 -40.97 -59.10 95.30
C ALA A 80 -40.03 -60.21 95.80
N SER A 81 -39.34 -59.97 96.92
CA SER A 81 -39.42 -60.82 98.12
C SER A 81 -38.61 -60.21 99.27
N THR A 82 -39.17 -60.13 100.48
CA THR A 82 -38.45 -59.80 101.71
C THR A 82 -39.05 -60.60 102.86
N THR A 83 -38.19 -61.25 103.65
CA THR A 83 -38.51 -61.75 105.00
C THR A 83 -37.43 -61.28 105.99
N PRO A 84 -37.76 -60.90 107.25
CA PRO A 84 -36.85 -60.14 108.12
C PRO A 84 -36.50 -60.82 109.46
N VAL A 85 -35.28 -60.62 110.01
CA VAL A 85 -34.95 -60.72 111.47
C VAL A 85 -33.57 -60.05 111.80
N PRO A 86 -33.17 -59.74 113.08
CA PRO A 86 -32.80 -58.39 113.54
C PRO A 86 -31.43 -58.25 114.29
N PHE A 87 -31.08 -57.01 114.67
CA PHE A 87 -29.83 -56.51 115.32
C PHE A 87 -29.62 -56.87 116.82
N PRO A 88 -28.36 -56.78 117.35
CA PRO A 88 -28.10 -55.91 118.54
C PRO A 88 -26.68 -55.27 118.76
N ASN A 89 -26.69 -54.00 119.25
CA ASN A 89 -25.97 -53.25 120.32
C ASN A 89 -24.42 -53.21 120.65
N TYR A 90 -23.91 -51.95 120.76
CA TYR A 90 -23.01 -51.20 121.71
C TYR A 90 -21.58 -51.64 122.17
N VAL A 91 -20.59 -50.69 122.15
CA VAL A 91 -19.36 -50.61 123.00
C VAL A 91 -18.88 -49.14 123.27
N THR A 92 -18.25 -48.90 124.44
CA THR A 92 -17.73 -47.67 125.10
C THR A 92 -16.35 -47.15 124.63
N VAL A 93 -16.00 -45.85 124.84
CA VAL A 93 -14.75 -45.19 124.35
C VAL A 93 -13.91 -44.49 125.45
N ASN A 94 -12.58 -44.52 125.31
CA ASN A 94 -11.53 -43.92 126.16
C ASN A 94 -11.14 -42.49 125.71
N TYR A 95 -11.11 -41.52 126.64
CA TYR A 95 -11.08 -40.07 126.39
C TYR A 95 -9.68 -39.49 126.03
N ASP A 96 -8.56 -40.04 126.52
CA ASP A 96 -7.23 -39.41 126.36
C ASP A 96 -6.65 -39.53 124.93
N SER A 97 -6.93 -40.64 124.23
CA SER A 97 -6.53 -40.85 122.84
C SER A 97 -7.31 -39.94 121.86
N LEU A 98 -8.48 -39.47 122.27
CA LEU A 98 -9.33 -38.58 121.49
C LEU A 98 -8.81 -37.12 121.53
N GLU A 99 -8.15 -36.72 122.61
CA GLU A 99 -7.65 -35.36 122.79
C GLU A 99 -6.34 -35.10 122.04
N ILE A 100 -5.45 -36.10 121.98
CA ILE A 100 -4.22 -36.04 121.17
C ILE A 100 -4.57 -35.96 119.67
N THR A 101 -5.44 -36.86 119.20
CA THR A 101 -5.88 -36.88 117.79
C THR A 101 -6.64 -35.61 117.40
N SER A 102 -7.46 -35.05 118.30
CA SER A 102 -8.11 -33.75 118.13
C SER A 102 -7.12 -32.59 118.00
N SER A 103 -6.05 -32.60 118.80
CA SER A 103 -5.02 -31.56 118.78
C SER A 103 -4.19 -31.60 117.48
N GLU A 104 -3.87 -32.79 116.98
CA GLU A 104 -3.19 -32.95 115.69
C GLU A 104 -4.06 -32.57 114.51
N LEU A 105 -5.34 -32.95 114.53
CA LEU A 105 -6.32 -32.56 113.51
C LEU A 105 -6.45 -31.03 113.45
N LYS A 106 -6.52 -30.36 114.60
CA LYS A 106 -6.53 -28.89 114.68
C LYS A 106 -5.29 -28.26 114.06
N ARG A 107 -4.09 -28.82 114.30
CA ARG A 107 -2.83 -28.35 113.72
C ARG A 107 -2.81 -28.49 112.20
N GLU A 108 -3.22 -29.62 111.67
CA GLU A 108 -3.29 -29.83 110.21
C GLU A 108 -4.37 -28.95 109.56
N MET A 109 -5.52 -28.77 110.24
CA MET A 109 -6.57 -27.86 109.79
C MET A 109 -6.06 -26.41 109.73
N PHE A 110 -5.18 -26.02 110.66
CA PHE A 110 -4.52 -24.71 110.64
C PHE A 110 -3.60 -24.55 109.43
N LYS A 111 -2.74 -25.54 109.13
CA LYS A 111 -1.87 -25.54 107.94
C LYS A 111 -2.66 -25.49 106.65
N ILE A 112 -3.77 -26.23 106.56
CA ILE A 112 -4.67 -26.20 105.40
C ILE A 112 -5.27 -24.79 105.25
N SER A 113 -5.70 -24.17 106.35
CA SER A 113 -6.24 -22.80 106.33
C SER A 113 -5.20 -21.77 105.88
N GLU A 114 -3.95 -21.89 106.31
CA GLU A 114 -2.84 -21.04 105.85
C GLU A 114 -2.56 -21.25 104.36
N ASN A 115 -2.49 -22.49 103.89
CA ASN A 115 -2.31 -22.81 102.48
C ASN A 115 -3.46 -22.29 101.61
N LEU A 116 -4.71 -22.43 102.07
CA LEU A 116 -5.88 -21.87 101.38
C LEU A 116 -5.81 -20.35 101.31
N SER A 117 -5.37 -19.69 102.39
CA SER A 117 -5.21 -18.23 102.42
C SER A 117 -4.10 -17.77 101.47
N PHE A 118 -2.99 -18.50 101.40
CA PHE A 118 -1.89 -18.24 100.45
C PHE A 118 -2.33 -18.43 99.00
N LEU A 119 -3.03 -19.53 98.69
CA LEU A 119 -3.58 -19.79 97.36
C LEU A 119 -4.61 -18.75 96.95
N GLN A 120 -5.49 -18.34 97.87
CA GLN A 120 -6.48 -17.28 97.63
C GLN A 120 -5.79 -15.95 97.29
N THR A 121 -4.73 -15.60 98.03
CA THR A 121 -3.93 -14.39 97.77
C THR A 121 -3.25 -14.46 96.41
N SER A 122 -2.61 -15.60 96.10
CA SER A 122 -1.95 -15.83 94.81
C SER A 122 -2.93 -15.77 93.64
N LEU A 123 -4.13 -16.36 93.78
CA LEU A 123 -5.18 -16.32 92.76
C LEU A 123 -5.70 -14.89 92.54
N ASN A 124 -5.87 -14.13 93.61
CA ASN A 124 -6.26 -12.72 93.53
C ASN A 124 -5.19 -11.89 92.81
N GLN A 125 -3.91 -12.16 93.06
CA GLN A 125 -2.80 -11.51 92.38
C GLN A 125 -2.76 -11.85 90.89
N TRP A 126 -2.82 -13.14 90.53
CA TRP A 126 -2.93 -13.59 89.13
C TRP A 126 -4.13 -12.94 88.41
N ARG A 127 -5.29 -12.83 89.06
CA ARG A 127 -6.47 -12.15 88.50
C ARG A 127 -6.20 -10.68 88.17
N GLU A 128 -5.43 -9.98 88.98
CA GLU A 128 -5.06 -8.58 88.72
C GLU A 128 -4.02 -8.47 87.60
N GLU A 129 -3.04 -9.37 87.56
CA GLU A 129 -2.06 -9.46 86.46
C GLU A 129 -2.73 -9.72 85.11
N VAL A 130 -3.69 -10.66 85.05
CA VAL A 130 -4.47 -10.89 83.83
C VAL A 130 -5.29 -9.66 83.44
N ARG A 131 -5.96 -8.99 84.40
CA ARG A 131 -6.72 -7.76 84.12
C ARG A 131 -5.85 -6.63 83.60
N THR A 132 -4.66 -6.45 84.17
CA THR A 132 -3.72 -5.40 83.71
C THR A 132 -3.13 -5.71 82.34
N LEU A 133 -2.80 -6.99 82.07
CA LEU A 133 -2.36 -7.44 80.76
C LEU A 133 -3.44 -7.23 79.69
N GLU A 134 -4.67 -7.65 79.97
CA GLU A 134 -5.83 -7.48 79.07
C GLU A 134 -6.09 -6.00 78.76
N LYS A 135 -6.02 -5.13 79.78
CA LYS A 135 -6.17 -3.68 79.59
C LYS A 135 -5.05 -3.10 78.72
N SER A 136 -3.81 -3.56 78.92
CA SER A 136 -2.64 -3.14 78.15
C SER A 136 -2.71 -3.60 76.68
N THR A 137 -3.09 -4.85 76.44
CA THR A 137 -3.23 -5.41 75.08
C THR A 137 -4.40 -4.77 74.33
N ASN A 138 -5.55 -4.58 74.98
CA ASN A 138 -6.69 -3.88 74.37
C ASN A 138 -6.35 -2.43 74.00
N LYS A 139 -5.59 -1.72 74.85
CA LYS A 139 -5.10 -0.38 74.53
C LYS A 139 -4.19 -0.40 73.29
N LYS A 140 -3.19 -1.29 73.26
CA LYS A 140 -2.29 -1.44 72.10
C LYS A 140 -3.04 -1.81 70.82
N LEU A 141 -4.04 -2.70 70.91
CA LEU A 141 -4.87 -3.09 69.78
C LEU A 141 -5.68 -1.90 69.25
N LYS A 142 -6.34 -1.14 70.13
CA LYS A 142 -7.08 0.06 69.76
C LYS A 142 -6.20 1.11 69.10
N ASP A 143 -5.01 1.36 69.66
CA ASP A 143 -4.04 2.30 69.09
C ASP A 143 -3.55 1.85 67.71
N ALA A 144 -3.31 0.55 67.51
CA ALA A 144 -2.94 -0.01 66.21
C ALA A 144 -4.09 0.09 65.19
N THR A 145 -5.33 -0.20 65.59
CA THR A 145 -6.52 -0.04 64.74
C THR A 145 -6.72 1.40 64.30
N LEU A 146 -6.55 2.37 65.20
CA LEU A 146 -6.64 3.79 64.87
C LEU A 146 -5.56 4.19 63.85
N LYS A 147 -4.30 3.79 64.07
CA LYS A 147 -3.21 4.06 63.11
C LYS A 147 -3.48 3.46 61.73
N ILE A 148 -3.99 2.22 61.68
CA ILE A 148 -4.35 1.57 60.42
C ILE A 148 -5.49 2.34 59.74
N SER A 149 -6.50 2.77 60.49
CA SER A 149 -7.60 3.58 59.96
C SER A 149 -7.10 4.90 59.37
N ASP A 150 -6.21 5.60 60.07
CA ASP A 150 -5.62 6.86 59.59
C ASP A 150 -4.79 6.65 58.32
N HIS A 151 -3.97 5.59 58.28
CA HIS A 151 -3.19 5.23 57.10
C HIS A 151 -4.08 4.87 55.90
N LEU A 152 -5.16 4.11 56.12
CA LEU A 152 -6.12 3.75 55.08
C LEU A 152 -6.86 4.99 54.55
N SER A 153 -7.22 5.92 55.43
CA SER A 153 -7.81 7.20 55.03
C SER A 153 -6.82 8.02 54.19
N GLY A 154 -5.57 8.13 54.62
CA GLY A 154 -4.53 8.84 53.87
C GLY A 154 -4.26 8.21 52.51
N LEU A 155 -4.22 6.88 52.43
CA LEU A 155 -4.05 6.14 51.19
C LEU A 155 -5.24 6.35 50.24
N ASN A 156 -6.47 6.30 50.74
CA ASN A 156 -7.66 6.57 49.92
C ASN A 156 -7.63 7.99 49.32
N THR A 157 -7.29 9.01 50.12
CA THR A 157 -7.17 10.38 49.61
C THR A 157 -6.09 10.48 48.53
N SER A 158 -4.94 9.83 48.72
CA SER A 158 -3.85 9.81 47.72
C SER A 158 -4.25 9.10 46.42
N VAL A 159 -4.96 7.97 46.51
CA VAL A 159 -5.48 7.24 45.36
C VAL A 159 -6.51 8.07 44.60
N GLU A 160 -7.42 8.74 45.31
CA GLU A 160 -8.41 9.61 44.70
C GLU A 160 -7.78 10.81 43.99
N GLN A 161 -6.77 11.44 44.59
CA GLN A 161 -6.03 12.51 43.95
C GLN A 161 -5.31 12.03 42.69
N SER A 162 -4.59 10.89 42.78
CA SER A 162 -3.88 10.31 41.64
C SER A 162 -4.83 9.95 40.49
N ARG A 163 -6.05 9.49 40.83
CA ARG A 163 -7.10 9.19 39.86
C ARG A 163 -7.61 10.45 39.17
N GLU A 164 -7.76 11.55 39.90
CA GLU A 164 -8.17 12.82 39.31
C GLU A 164 -7.07 13.43 38.42
N ASP A 165 -5.82 13.41 38.88
CA ASP A 165 -4.67 13.84 38.08
C ASP A 165 -4.56 13.05 36.77
N ALA A 166 -4.82 11.74 36.81
CA ALA A 166 -4.86 10.89 35.62
C ALA A 166 -6.01 11.26 34.67
N ARG A 167 -7.20 11.61 35.19
CA ARG A 167 -8.33 12.09 34.38
C ARG A 167 -8.03 13.43 33.73
N GLU A 168 -7.42 14.35 34.47
CA GLU A 168 -6.99 15.66 33.97
C GLU A 168 -5.97 15.50 32.83
N ALA A 169 -4.96 14.66 33.03
CA ALA A 169 -3.97 14.36 31.99
C ALA A 169 -4.63 13.74 30.74
N ALA A 170 -5.58 12.81 30.92
CA ALA A 170 -6.33 12.21 29.82
C ALA A 170 -7.19 13.24 29.06
N ARG A 171 -7.79 14.21 29.77
CA ARG A 171 -8.56 15.29 29.14
C ARG A 171 -7.66 16.21 28.31
N ASN A 172 -6.54 16.65 28.88
CA ASN A 172 -5.58 17.54 28.20
C ASN A 172 -4.99 16.89 26.94
N THR A 173 -4.61 15.62 27.03
CA THR A 173 -4.10 14.86 25.87
C THR A 173 -5.15 14.69 24.77
N LYS A 174 -6.41 14.43 25.13
CA LYS A 174 -7.52 14.36 24.18
C LYS A 174 -7.74 15.70 23.46
N GLU A 175 -7.80 16.80 24.20
CA GLU A 175 -7.96 18.14 23.62
C GLU A 175 -6.80 18.50 22.69
N GLN A 176 -5.57 18.15 23.07
CA GLN A 176 -4.39 18.33 22.21
C GLN A 176 -4.47 17.52 20.92
N LEU A 177 -4.91 16.25 21.00
CA LEU A 177 -5.11 15.39 19.83
C LEU A 177 -6.21 15.93 18.90
N GLU A 178 -7.32 16.39 19.44
CA GLU A 178 -8.42 16.99 18.67
C GLU A 178 -7.96 18.29 17.98
N ALA A 179 -7.19 19.13 18.66
CA ALA A 179 -6.61 20.34 18.08
C ALA A 179 -5.61 20.03 16.95
N GLN A 180 -4.74 19.03 17.14
CA GLN A 180 -3.82 18.56 16.10
C GLN A 180 -4.57 17.98 14.89
N SER A 181 -5.58 17.14 15.12
CA SER A 181 -6.42 16.56 14.07
C SER A 181 -7.13 17.63 13.25
N SER A 182 -7.69 18.65 13.91
CA SER A 182 -8.33 19.81 13.26
C SER A 182 -7.33 20.60 12.42
N ARG A 183 -6.10 20.81 12.92
CA ARG A 183 -5.02 21.49 12.17
C ARG A 183 -4.61 20.70 10.93
N LEU A 184 -4.38 19.40 11.06
CA LEU A 184 -4.02 18.52 9.94
C LEU A 184 -5.12 18.47 8.89
N SER A 185 -6.38 18.37 9.31
CA SER A 185 -7.54 18.40 8.40
C SER A 185 -7.59 19.69 7.59
N LYS A 186 -7.36 20.85 8.22
CA LYS A 186 -7.30 22.14 7.51
C LYS A 186 -6.13 22.22 6.54
N GLN A 187 -4.98 21.63 6.87
CA GLN A 187 -3.82 21.57 5.95
C GLN A 187 -4.12 20.68 4.75
N LEU A 188 -4.77 19.52 4.96
CA LEU A 188 -5.15 18.61 3.89
C LEU A 188 -6.08 19.30 2.87
N VAL A 189 -7.12 19.98 3.35
CA VAL A 189 -8.04 20.73 2.49
C VAL A 189 -7.31 21.80 1.68
N ARG A 190 -6.34 22.52 2.28
CA ARG A 190 -5.54 23.52 1.54
C ARG A 190 -4.68 22.89 0.45
N ILE A 191 -4.07 21.74 0.72
CA ILE A 191 -3.27 21.01 -0.28
C ILE A 191 -4.18 20.55 -1.44
N GLU A 192 -5.33 19.96 -1.12
CA GLU A 192 -6.33 19.52 -2.11
C GLU A 192 -6.85 20.67 -2.99
N THR A 193 -7.26 21.77 -2.37
CA THR A 193 -7.90 22.88 -3.11
C THR A 193 -6.91 23.83 -3.77
N GLN A 194 -5.76 24.11 -3.16
CA GLN A 194 -4.83 25.13 -3.67
C GLN A 194 -3.64 24.49 -4.38
N GLY A 195 -3.02 23.49 -3.74
CA GLY A 195 -1.82 22.83 -4.28
C GLY A 195 -2.12 22.08 -5.57
N PHE A 196 -3.05 21.12 -5.51
CA PHE A 196 -3.38 20.30 -6.67
C PHE A 196 -4.11 21.09 -7.77
N ALA A 197 -4.99 22.02 -7.44
CA ALA A 197 -5.69 22.81 -8.46
C ALA A 197 -4.74 23.75 -9.22
N ALA A 198 -3.78 24.39 -8.53
CA ALA A 198 -2.76 25.21 -9.18
C ALA A 198 -1.86 24.36 -10.08
N ALA A 199 -1.35 23.24 -9.56
CA ALA A 199 -0.51 22.32 -10.33
C ALA A 199 -1.24 21.77 -11.56
N ASN A 200 -2.52 21.39 -11.44
CA ASN A 200 -3.32 20.93 -12.57
C ASN A 200 -3.54 22.03 -13.61
N LYS A 201 -3.74 23.28 -13.18
CA LYS A 201 -3.89 24.41 -14.10
C LYS A 201 -2.60 24.67 -14.88
N GLU A 202 -1.45 24.67 -14.20
CA GLU A 202 -0.14 24.84 -14.83
C GLU A 202 0.17 23.69 -15.80
N LEU A 203 -0.09 22.44 -15.38
CA LEU A 203 0.11 21.27 -16.22
C LEU A 203 -0.76 21.31 -17.48
N LYS A 204 -2.02 21.72 -17.37
CA LYS A 204 -2.93 21.85 -18.53
C LYS A 204 -2.38 22.86 -19.54
N VAL A 205 -1.92 24.03 -19.07
CA VAL A 205 -1.33 25.06 -19.94
C VAL A 205 -0.07 24.55 -20.62
N ALA A 206 0.81 23.85 -19.89
CA ALA A 206 2.04 23.30 -20.45
C ALA A 206 1.76 22.24 -21.54
N ILE A 207 0.76 21.39 -21.34
CA ILE A 207 0.32 20.41 -22.35
C ILE A 207 -0.22 21.12 -23.60
N GLU A 208 -1.09 22.11 -23.43
CA GLU A 208 -1.65 22.86 -24.55
C GLU A 208 -0.57 23.58 -25.38
N ASP A 209 0.40 24.21 -24.72
CA ASP A 209 1.51 24.91 -25.40
C ASP A 209 2.46 23.94 -26.12
N THR A 210 2.76 22.80 -25.50
CA THR A 210 3.57 21.74 -26.11
C THR A 210 2.89 21.16 -27.33
N MET A 211 1.59 20.84 -27.23
CA MET A 211 0.80 20.34 -28.36
C MET A 211 0.75 21.34 -29.50
N LYS A 212 0.50 22.62 -29.20
CA LYS A 212 0.47 23.69 -30.20
C LYS A 212 1.80 23.84 -30.92
N THR A 213 2.91 23.80 -30.17
CA THR A 213 4.26 23.89 -30.73
C THR A 213 4.60 22.69 -31.60
N HIS A 214 4.32 21.47 -31.14
CA HIS A 214 4.54 20.24 -31.90
C HIS A 214 3.73 20.22 -33.19
N MET A 215 2.43 20.55 -33.13
CA MET A 215 1.57 20.63 -34.32
C MET A 215 2.07 21.67 -35.32
N ALA A 216 2.54 22.83 -34.86
CA ALA A 216 3.08 23.88 -35.73
C ALA A 216 4.42 23.46 -36.38
N GLN A 217 5.26 22.71 -35.67
CA GLN A 217 6.49 22.16 -36.23
C GLN A 217 6.22 21.07 -37.27
N GLU A 218 5.34 20.12 -36.96
CA GLU A 218 4.96 19.04 -37.87
C GLU A 218 4.31 19.59 -39.14
N LEU A 219 3.37 20.54 -39.02
CA LEU A 219 2.73 21.16 -40.17
C LEU A 219 3.74 21.90 -41.05
N ARG A 220 4.74 22.58 -40.46
CA ARG A 220 5.82 23.22 -41.22
C ARG A 220 6.66 22.20 -41.96
N ALA A 221 7.09 21.13 -41.30
CA ALA A 221 7.88 20.07 -41.93
C ALA A 221 7.15 19.44 -43.11
N GLN A 222 5.86 19.09 -42.92
CA GLN A 222 5.02 18.56 -44.00
C GLN A 222 4.85 19.55 -45.15
N SER A 223 4.69 20.84 -44.84
CA SER A 223 4.57 21.88 -45.88
C SER A 223 5.86 22.03 -46.69
N GLU A 224 7.03 21.96 -46.05
CA GLU A 224 8.32 22.04 -46.73
C GLU A 224 8.56 20.81 -47.63
N GLU A 225 8.21 19.61 -47.14
CA GLU A 225 8.30 18.38 -47.93
C GLU A 225 7.40 18.44 -49.18
N LEU A 226 6.15 18.87 -49.02
CA LEU A 226 5.23 19.04 -50.13
C LEU A 226 5.74 20.06 -51.15
N MET A 227 6.21 21.22 -50.67
CA MET A 227 6.75 22.27 -51.56
C MET A 227 7.99 21.80 -52.32
N ASN A 228 8.87 21.04 -51.69
CA ASN A 228 10.03 20.42 -52.36
C ASN A 228 9.60 19.43 -53.45
N GLY A 229 8.58 18.60 -53.17
CA GLY A 229 8.02 17.67 -54.16
C GLY A 229 7.38 18.38 -55.36
N VAL A 230 6.64 19.47 -55.13
CA VAL A 230 6.02 20.27 -56.19
C VAL A 230 7.07 20.95 -57.08
N SER A 231 8.12 21.51 -56.47
CA SER A 231 9.23 22.15 -57.21
C SER A 231 9.92 21.17 -58.18
N ASP A 232 10.17 19.95 -57.72
CA ASP A 232 10.76 18.87 -58.53
C ASP A 232 9.85 18.49 -59.72
N TYR A 233 8.54 18.36 -59.48
CA TYR A 233 7.56 18.08 -60.52
C TYR A 233 7.51 19.19 -61.59
N VAL A 234 7.48 20.45 -61.17
CA VAL A 234 7.45 21.61 -62.08
C VAL A 234 8.70 21.66 -62.96
N LEU A 235 9.89 21.43 -62.39
CA LEU A 235 11.14 21.39 -63.17
C LEU A 235 11.17 20.25 -64.19
N ARG A 236 10.62 19.08 -63.84
CA ARG A 236 10.60 17.90 -64.72
C ARG A 236 9.61 18.02 -65.88
N TYR A 237 8.39 18.50 -65.63
CA TYR A 237 7.30 18.42 -66.61
C TYR A 237 6.91 19.76 -67.23
N CYS A 238 7.16 20.89 -66.53
CA CYS A 238 6.75 22.23 -66.97
C CYS A 238 7.93 23.13 -67.39
N GLY A 239 9.17 22.61 -67.38
CA GLY A 239 10.35 23.34 -67.82
C GLY A 239 10.32 23.77 -69.29
N PRO A 240 11.16 24.74 -69.69
CA PRO A 240 11.18 25.25 -71.06
C PRO A 240 11.54 24.13 -72.05
N LYS A 241 10.81 24.03 -73.15
CA LYS A 241 11.10 23.10 -74.27
C LYS A 241 12.01 23.72 -75.34
N LYS A 242 12.37 24.99 -75.17
CA LYS A 242 13.18 25.76 -76.10
C LYS A 242 14.05 26.77 -75.36
N LEU A 243 15.33 26.80 -75.70
CA LEU A 243 16.33 27.73 -75.21
C LEU A 243 16.80 28.63 -76.35
N HIS A 244 17.06 29.89 -76.02
CA HIS A 244 17.56 30.91 -76.93
C HIS A 244 18.83 31.53 -76.34
N TRP A 245 19.86 31.69 -77.16
CA TRP A 245 21.11 32.28 -76.75
C TRP A 245 21.59 33.31 -77.76
N TYR A 246 21.84 34.54 -77.30
CA TYR A 246 22.42 35.61 -78.09
C TYR A 246 23.91 35.67 -77.77
N LEU A 247 24.73 35.09 -78.63
CA LEU A 247 26.19 35.19 -78.53
C LEU A 247 26.58 36.61 -78.94
N LYS A 248 27.24 37.36 -78.06
CA LYS A 248 27.90 38.64 -78.38
C LYS A 248 29.41 38.42 -78.56
N GLY A 249 30.11 39.32 -79.25
CA GLY A 249 31.54 39.16 -79.50
C GLY A 249 31.83 38.22 -80.67
N TRP A 250 30.99 38.24 -81.70
CA TRP A 250 31.13 37.37 -82.87
C TRP A 250 32.47 37.59 -83.60
N GLU A 251 32.85 38.85 -83.82
CA GLU A 251 34.09 39.22 -84.49
C GLU A 251 35.33 38.75 -83.72
N ASP A 252 35.35 38.95 -82.40
CA ASP A 252 36.44 38.48 -81.54
C ASP A 252 36.55 36.95 -81.52
N LEU A 253 35.41 36.26 -81.51
CA LEU A 253 35.37 34.80 -81.57
C LEU A 253 35.93 34.29 -82.91
N LYS A 254 35.55 34.94 -84.02
CA LYS A 254 36.03 34.62 -85.38
C LYS A 254 37.53 34.88 -85.51
N LYS A 255 38.01 36.04 -85.06
CA LYS A 255 39.43 36.39 -85.04
C LYS A 255 40.24 35.38 -84.24
N SER A 256 39.79 35.06 -83.03
CA SER A 256 40.42 34.05 -82.18
C SER A 256 40.52 32.69 -82.89
N ALA A 257 39.45 32.24 -83.56
CA ALA A 257 39.45 30.99 -84.29
C ALA A 257 40.41 30.97 -85.50
N LEU A 258 40.61 32.12 -86.15
CA LEU A 258 41.56 32.26 -87.26
C LEU A 258 43.02 32.18 -86.82
N GLU A 259 43.31 32.69 -85.62
CA GLU A 259 44.63 32.67 -84.97
C GLU A 259 44.96 31.29 -84.40
N THR A 260 44.05 30.70 -83.62
CA THR A 260 44.29 29.42 -82.91
C THR A 260 43.92 28.18 -83.74
N GLY A 261 43.25 28.36 -84.88
CA GLY A 261 42.75 27.29 -85.76
C GLY A 261 41.45 26.63 -85.30
N LEU A 262 41.15 26.65 -84.00
CA LEU A 262 39.89 26.20 -83.40
C LEU A 262 39.57 27.03 -82.16
N LYS A 263 38.34 27.55 -82.07
CA LYS A 263 37.82 28.20 -80.87
C LYS A 263 36.47 27.63 -80.50
N ARG A 264 36.28 27.35 -79.21
CA ARG A 264 35.00 26.92 -78.62
C ARG A 264 34.48 28.01 -77.69
N THR A 265 33.17 28.19 -77.69
CA THR A 265 32.45 28.97 -76.68
C THR A 265 31.15 28.24 -76.32
N ASP A 266 30.71 28.37 -75.08
CA ASP A 266 29.54 27.68 -74.55
C ASP A 266 28.50 28.70 -74.05
N SER A 267 27.22 28.37 -74.18
CA SER A 267 26.15 29.14 -73.55
C SER A 267 26.19 28.95 -72.03
N PRO A 268 25.54 29.85 -71.27
CA PRO A 268 25.17 29.54 -69.89
C PRO A 268 24.44 28.20 -69.78
N LEU A 269 24.64 27.52 -68.65
CA LEU A 269 23.91 26.29 -68.31
C LEU A 269 22.42 26.60 -68.14
N SER A 270 21.56 25.75 -68.64
CA SER A 270 20.12 25.90 -68.54
C SER A 270 19.42 24.55 -68.57
N TYR A 271 18.31 24.43 -67.83
CA TYR A 271 17.52 23.21 -67.83
C TYR A 271 16.59 23.15 -69.03
N LEU A 272 16.68 22.07 -69.80
CA LEU A 272 15.84 21.76 -70.94
C LEU A 272 15.21 20.38 -70.75
N CYS A 273 13.88 20.33 -70.60
CA CYS A 273 13.16 19.09 -70.29
C CYS A 273 13.74 18.32 -69.09
N GLY A 274 14.16 19.05 -68.05
CA GLY A 274 14.75 18.49 -66.84
C GLY A 274 16.27 18.27 -66.89
N TYR A 275 16.89 18.20 -68.08
CA TYR A 275 18.34 17.99 -68.25
C TYR A 275 19.11 19.32 -68.19
N ASN A 276 20.21 19.36 -67.45
CA ASN A 276 21.10 20.52 -67.43
C ASN A 276 21.98 20.52 -68.69
N VAL A 277 21.81 21.50 -69.58
CA VAL A 277 22.48 21.53 -70.89
C VAL A 277 23.09 22.89 -71.19
N CYS A 278 24.08 22.91 -72.08
CA CYS A 278 24.53 24.13 -72.77
C CYS A 278 24.67 23.89 -74.27
N HIS A 279 24.54 24.97 -75.03
CA HIS A 279 24.98 25.03 -76.42
C HIS A 279 26.48 25.19 -76.47
N GLN A 280 27.13 24.52 -77.39
CA GLN A 280 28.53 24.76 -77.71
C GLN A 280 28.64 25.18 -79.17
N ILE A 281 29.41 26.24 -79.41
CA ILE A 281 29.78 26.68 -80.75
C ILE A 281 31.27 26.42 -80.92
N LYS A 282 31.64 25.87 -82.07
CA LYS A 282 33.04 25.66 -82.45
C LYS A 282 33.31 26.31 -83.80
N LEU A 283 34.21 27.28 -83.83
CA LEU A 283 34.70 27.88 -85.06
C LEU A 283 36.03 27.21 -85.43
N LYS A 284 36.10 26.60 -86.60
CA LYS A 284 37.30 25.88 -87.07
C LYS A 284 37.79 26.46 -88.40
N LYS A 285 39.07 26.80 -88.46
CA LYS A 285 39.72 27.21 -89.71
C LYS A 285 39.94 25.98 -90.61
N LYS A 286 39.42 26.01 -91.83
CA LYS A 286 39.60 24.96 -92.84
C LYS A 286 39.71 25.58 -94.22
N GLN A 287 40.83 25.35 -94.92
CA GLN A 287 41.05 25.79 -96.31
C GLN A 287 40.72 27.28 -96.55
N GLY A 288 41.14 28.16 -95.63
CA GLY A 288 40.91 29.62 -95.75
C GLY A 288 39.53 30.10 -95.31
N GLN A 289 38.62 29.22 -94.90
CA GLN A 289 37.30 29.57 -94.37
C GLN A 289 37.19 29.23 -92.88
N THR A 290 36.30 29.95 -92.18
CA THR A 290 35.92 29.65 -90.80
C THR A 290 34.60 28.89 -90.79
N ILE A 291 34.67 27.60 -90.46
CA ILE A 291 33.51 26.71 -90.37
C ILE A 291 32.87 26.84 -88.99
N VAL A 292 31.55 26.99 -88.96
CA VAL A 292 30.76 27.12 -87.73
C VAL A 292 30.07 25.80 -87.44
N GLY A 293 30.45 25.16 -86.33
CA GLY A 293 29.80 23.96 -85.80
C GLY A 293 28.98 24.28 -84.55
N ILE A 294 27.84 23.60 -84.39
CA ILE A 294 26.92 23.75 -83.25
C ILE A 294 26.66 22.40 -82.58
N PHE A 295 26.67 22.39 -81.25
CA PHE A 295 26.54 21.17 -80.45
C PHE A 295 25.68 21.41 -79.22
N ILE A 296 25.04 20.37 -78.71
CA ILE A 296 24.48 20.31 -77.36
C ILE A 296 25.44 19.54 -76.48
N SER A 297 25.65 19.99 -75.25
CA SER A 297 26.36 19.24 -74.23
C SER A 297 25.50 19.12 -72.98
N ILE A 298 25.44 17.91 -72.45
CA ILE A 298 24.72 17.56 -71.23
C ILE A 298 25.70 17.62 -70.06
N GLN A 299 25.30 18.29 -69.01
CA GLN A 299 26.12 18.64 -67.85
C GLN A 299 25.46 18.09 -66.58
N PRO A 300 26.22 17.82 -65.49
CA PRO A 300 25.62 17.33 -64.26
C PRO A 300 24.51 18.25 -63.75
N GLY A 301 23.35 17.67 -63.49
CA GLY A 301 22.14 18.36 -63.04
C GLY A 301 21.62 17.79 -61.72
N VAL A 302 20.88 18.61 -60.97
CA VAL A 302 20.26 18.18 -59.70
C VAL A 302 19.18 17.11 -59.90
N ASN A 303 18.70 16.94 -61.13
CA ASN A 303 17.63 16.03 -61.50
C ASN A 303 18.13 14.70 -62.09
N ASP A 304 19.44 14.50 -62.27
CA ASP A 304 19.98 13.41 -63.09
C ASP A 304 19.52 12.02 -62.64
N SER A 305 19.37 11.78 -61.32
CA SER A 305 18.89 10.51 -60.77
C SER A 305 17.41 10.19 -61.07
N LYS A 306 16.63 11.21 -61.44
CA LYS A 306 15.17 11.10 -61.70
C LYS A 306 14.84 11.11 -63.19
N LEU A 307 15.83 11.35 -64.05
CA LEU A 307 15.68 11.44 -65.50
C LEU A 307 16.00 10.10 -66.18
N GLU A 308 15.49 9.95 -67.40
CA GLU A 308 15.77 8.79 -68.23
C GLU A 308 17.17 8.90 -68.85
N TRP A 309 17.92 7.80 -68.80
CA TRP A 309 19.24 7.67 -69.40
C TRP A 309 19.36 6.40 -70.25
N PRO A 310 20.07 6.44 -71.39
CA PRO A 310 20.70 7.62 -72.00
C PRO A 310 19.69 8.66 -72.49
N PHE A 311 20.12 9.89 -72.76
CA PHE A 311 19.29 10.93 -73.35
C PHE A 311 18.79 10.49 -74.73
N THR A 312 17.47 10.29 -74.86
CA THR A 312 16.82 9.74 -76.05
C THR A 312 15.99 10.76 -76.83
N LYS A 313 15.91 12.01 -76.37
CA LYS A 313 15.00 13.00 -76.96
C LYS A 313 15.47 13.47 -78.33
N THR A 314 14.51 13.75 -79.21
CA THR A 314 14.80 14.43 -80.48
C THR A 314 14.94 15.93 -80.23
N TYR A 315 16.01 16.53 -80.76
CA TYR A 315 16.27 17.95 -80.58
C TYR A 315 16.69 18.63 -81.89
N THR A 316 16.47 19.94 -81.94
CA THR A 316 16.87 20.83 -83.04
C THR A 316 17.76 21.93 -82.50
N LEU A 317 18.95 22.04 -83.08
CA LEU A 317 19.88 23.16 -82.88
C LEU A 317 19.83 24.07 -84.11
N GLY A 318 20.13 25.36 -83.95
CA GLY A 318 20.28 26.23 -85.11
C GLY A 318 20.52 27.69 -84.78
N VAL A 319 20.65 28.48 -85.84
CA VAL A 319 20.72 29.94 -85.81
C VAL A 319 19.46 30.55 -86.43
N ILE A 320 18.98 31.65 -85.86
CA ILE A 320 17.79 32.36 -86.32
C ILE A 320 18.22 33.70 -86.91
N HIS A 321 17.75 34.00 -88.12
CA HIS A 321 17.95 35.32 -88.71
C HIS A 321 17.08 36.35 -87.97
N PRO A 322 17.64 37.50 -87.55
CA PRO A 322 16.99 38.43 -86.62
C PRO A 322 15.68 39.02 -87.16
N LYS A 323 15.56 39.18 -88.49
CA LYS A 323 14.39 39.78 -89.15
C LYS A 323 13.49 38.78 -89.89
N ASP A 324 13.96 37.55 -90.12
CA ASP A 324 13.28 36.58 -90.99
C ASP A 324 13.47 35.16 -90.45
N LYS A 325 12.52 34.70 -89.64
CA LYS A 325 12.62 33.38 -89.00
C LYS A 325 12.55 32.21 -89.99
N ALA A 326 12.12 32.43 -91.25
CA ALA A 326 12.07 31.39 -92.27
C ALA A 326 13.48 31.02 -92.77
N LYS A 327 14.42 31.97 -92.73
CA LYS A 327 15.83 31.76 -93.13
C LYS A 327 16.65 30.94 -92.14
N ARG A 328 16.13 30.56 -90.97
CA ARG A 328 16.90 29.84 -89.93
C ARG A 328 17.70 28.64 -90.51
N LYS A 329 18.96 28.52 -90.12
CA LYS A 329 19.78 27.34 -90.43
C LYS A 329 19.69 26.37 -89.26
N ILE A 330 19.28 25.12 -89.51
CA ILE A 330 18.93 24.16 -88.45
C ILE A 330 19.61 22.81 -88.67
N HIS A 331 19.88 22.12 -87.56
CA HIS A 331 20.27 20.73 -87.52
C HIS A 331 19.36 19.99 -86.54
N LYS A 332 18.72 18.91 -87.00
CA LYS A 332 17.86 18.05 -86.19
C LYS A 332 18.57 16.74 -85.93
N THR A 333 18.55 16.30 -84.68
CA THR A 333 19.16 15.05 -84.23
C THR A 333 18.14 14.26 -83.41
N ASP A 334 17.99 12.99 -83.74
CA ASP A 334 17.28 12.02 -82.90
C ASP A 334 18.31 11.30 -82.03
N ALA A 335 18.37 11.65 -80.74
CA ALA A 335 19.38 11.11 -79.84
C ALA A 335 19.18 9.62 -79.54
N SER A 336 17.96 9.09 -79.69
CA SER A 336 17.68 7.66 -79.49
C SER A 336 18.49 6.77 -80.43
N LYS A 337 18.77 7.25 -81.65
CA LYS A 337 19.62 6.55 -82.65
C LYS A 337 21.10 6.55 -82.31
N HIS A 338 21.49 7.29 -81.28
CA HIS A 338 22.87 7.45 -80.82
C HIS A 338 23.00 7.13 -79.33
N SER A 339 22.10 6.31 -78.78
CA SER A 339 22.06 5.96 -77.35
C SER A 339 23.40 5.48 -76.79
N ASN A 340 24.18 4.72 -77.57
CA ASN A 340 25.51 4.23 -77.17
C ASN A 340 26.61 5.32 -77.19
N ASN A 341 26.32 6.53 -77.67
CA ASN A 341 27.29 7.61 -77.71
C ASN A 341 27.51 8.18 -76.29
N PRO A 342 28.76 8.33 -75.82
CA PRO A 342 29.06 8.89 -74.50
C PRO A 342 28.46 10.28 -74.25
N SER A 343 28.22 11.06 -75.32
CA SER A 343 27.63 12.41 -75.22
C SER A 343 26.21 12.43 -74.65
N PHE A 344 25.49 11.30 -74.74
CA PHE A 344 24.11 11.15 -74.27
C PHE A 344 23.97 10.30 -73.01
N GLN A 345 25.07 9.81 -72.45
CA GLN A 345 25.05 9.07 -71.18
C GLN A 345 24.85 10.02 -70.00
N MET A 346 24.50 9.49 -68.83
CA MET A 346 24.42 10.30 -67.61
C MET A 346 25.77 10.99 -67.35
N PRO A 347 25.81 12.34 -67.28
CA PRO A 347 27.06 13.07 -67.19
C PRO A 347 27.75 12.80 -65.86
N LYS A 348 29.07 12.63 -65.92
CA LYS A 348 29.94 12.59 -64.75
C LYS A 348 30.54 13.97 -64.49
N GLN A 349 31.36 14.09 -63.46
CA GLN A 349 32.12 15.33 -63.17
C GLN A 349 32.89 15.80 -64.42
N GLY A 350 32.68 17.05 -64.82
CA GLY A 350 33.26 17.64 -66.04
C GLY A 350 32.34 17.66 -67.27
N GLY A 351 31.18 16.99 -67.20
CA GLY A 351 30.16 17.00 -68.26
C GLY A 351 30.51 16.19 -69.50
N ASN A 352 29.52 16.05 -70.38
CA ASN A 352 29.66 15.26 -71.61
C ASN A 352 30.29 16.08 -72.75
N LEU A 353 30.94 15.38 -73.68
CA LEU A 353 31.34 15.96 -74.95
C LEU A 353 30.11 16.43 -75.74
N GLY A 354 30.25 17.54 -76.47
CA GLY A 354 29.15 18.08 -77.26
C GLY A 354 28.85 17.23 -78.49
N PHE A 355 27.56 16.93 -78.72
CA PHE A 355 27.06 16.25 -79.92
C PHE A 355 26.25 17.22 -80.78
N GLY A 356 26.40 17.15 -82.10
CA GLY A 356 25.67 18.04 -83.01
C GLY A 356 26.28 18.08 -84.40
N CYS A 357 26.23 19.25 -85.04
CA CYS A 357 26.65 19.47 -86.42
C CYS A 357 28.01 20.16 -86.49
N PRO A 358 29.08 19.48 -86.96
CA PRO A 358 30.40 20.09 -87.09
C PRO A 358 30.50 21.17 -88.17
N THR A 359 29.59 21.18 -89.15
CA THR A 359 29.57 22.10 -90.30
C THR A 359 28.15 22.56 -90.55
N LEU A 360 27.67 23.54 -89.78
CA LEU A 360 26.35 24.14 -89.99
C LEU A 360 26.36 25.13 -91.16
N SER A 361 27.37 26.02 -91.19
CA SER A 361 27.55 27.07 -92.19
C SER A 361 28.98 27.61 -92.10
N THR A 362 29.36 28.53 -92.98
CA THR A 362 30.59 29.31 -92.85
C THR A 362 30.32 30.65 -92.16
N ALA A 363 31.32 31.24 -91.51
CA ALA A 363 31.19 32.56 -90.89
C ALA A 363 30.79 33.62 -91.93
N ASN A 364 31.41 33.58 -93.12
CA ASN A 364 31.13 34.50 -94.22
C ASN A 364 29.69 34.40 -94.72
N GLU A 365 29.12 33.19 -94.80
CA GLU A 365 27.70 33.01 -95.17
C GLU A 365 26.75 33.58 -94.12
N LEU A 366 27.02 33.34 -92.83
CA LEU A 366 26.18 33.88 -91.76
C LEU A 366 26.20 35.41 -91.75
N GLU A 367 27.34 36.02 -92.06
CA GLU A 367 27.50 37.46 -92.19
C GLU A 367 26.80 38.00 -93.45
N SER A 368 27.07 37.42 -94.62
CA SER A 368 26.51 37.90 -95.89
C SER A 368 25.00 37.73 -96.01
N GLU A 369 24.45 36.68 -95.39
CA GLU A 369 23.00 36.44 -95.34
C GLU A 369 22.30 37.22 -94.21
N GLY A 370 23.03 37.98 -93.39
CA GLY A 370 22.47 38.88 -92.37
C GLY A 370 22.07 38.23 -91.04
N PHE A 371 22.60 37.04 -90.71
CA PHE A 371 22.36 36.40 -89.41
C PHE A 371 23.08 37.09 -88.25
N VAL A 372 24.23 37.69 -88.54
CA VAL A 372 25.01 38.48 -87.57
C VAL A 372 24.50 39.92 -87.62
N ASN A 373 24.06 40.43 -86.46
CA ASN A 373 23.59 41.79 -86.32
C ASN A 373 24.13 42.37 -85.00
N ASP A 374 24.73 43.56 -85.04
CA ASP A 374 25.36 44.22 -83.88
C ASP A 374 26.35 43.31 -83.13
N ASP A 375 27.24 42.65 -83.87
CA ASP A 375 28.25 41.70 -83.35
C ASP A 375 27.63 40.54 -82.52
N ALA A 376 26.35 40.24 -82.79
CA ALA A 376 25.61 39.20 -82.12
C ALA A 376 24.99 38.18 -83.09
N LEU A 377 24.95 36.92 -82.64
CA LEU A 377 24.37 35.80 -83.37
C LEU A 377 23.36 35.05 -82.48
N HIS A 378 22.16 34.83 -83.01
CA HIS A 378 21.06 34.22 -82.26
C HIS A 378 20.96 32.71 -82.49
N PHE A 379 21.28 31.94 -81.45
CA PHE A 379 21.16 30.49 -81.40
C PHE A 379 19.86 30.05 -80.72
N PHE A 380 19.41 28.85 -81.07
CA PHE A 380 18.35 28.18 -80.33
C PHE A 380 18.60 26.67 -80.24
N LEU A 381 18.07 26.08 -79.18
CA LEU A 381 17.92 24.63 -78.99
C LEU A 381 16.48 24.37 -78.63
N ARG A 382 15.88 23.36 -79.23
CA ARG A 382 14.53 22.93 -78.92
C ARG A 382 14.51 21.42 -78.84
N VAL A 383 13.82 20.88 -77.84
CA VAL A 383 13.48 19.46 -77.77
C VAL A 383 12.05 19.30 -78.29
N GLU A 384 11.84 18.29 -79.11
CA GLU A 384 10.51 17.94 -79.63
C GLU A 384 9.69 17.24 -78.53
N PRO A 385 8.35 17.43 -78.51
CA PRO A 385 7.47 16.88 -77.47
C PRO A 385 7.56 15.36 -77.30
#